data_AF-A0A538MIH9-F1
#
_entry.id   AF-A0A538MIH9-F1
#
_cell.length_a   1.000
_cell.length_b   1.000
_cell.length_c   1.000
_cell.angle_alpha   90.00
_cell.angle_beta   90.00
_cell.angle_gamma   90.00
#
_symmetry.space_group_name_H-M   'P 1'
#
loop_
_entity.id
_entity.type
_entity.pdbx_description
1 polymer ?
#
loop_
_entity_poly.entity_id
_entity_poly.type
_entity_poly.pdbx_seq_one_letter_code
_entity_poly.pdbx_strand_id
1 'polypeptide(L)'
;MERAVFVAGLRRFLAVFGIAVAAVAVFSVVVGIIVGARLTRSIALGYYLSGAALLIGGFFVGNRGPVRANRNQPIPIFGTRFVRWATPEELDEAINTSAVYVSLGFALILVGVLADTV
;
A
#
# COMPACT_ATOMS: atom_id res chain seq x y z
N MET A 1 -8.09 -15.69 -19.09
CA MET A 1 -7.38 -15.84 -17.80
C MET A 1 -7.82 -17.15 -17.19
N GLU A 2 -6.91 -18.09 -16.95
CA GLU A 2 -7.28 -19.39 -16.37
C GLU A 2 -7.78 -19.21 -14.93
N ARG A 3 -8.90 -19.85 -14.57
CA ARG A 3 -9.50 -19.75 -13.22
C ARG A 3 -8.47 -20.00 -12.10
N ALA A 4 -7.53 -20.91 -12.33
CA ALA A 4 -6.47 -21.23 -11.38
C ALA A 4 -5.57 -20.03 -11.03
N VAL A 5 -5.24 -19.19 -12.01
CA VAL A 5 -4.40 -18.00 -11.81
C VAL A 5 -5.11 -16.97 -10.93
N PHE A 6 -6.40 -16.74 -11.19
CA PHE A 6 -7.21 -15.82 -10.38
C PHE A 6 -7.32 -16.29 -8.92
N VAL A 7 -7.61 -17.58 -8.70
CA VAL A 7 -7.71 -18.15 -7.35
C VAL A 7 -6.36 -18.07 -6.61
N ALA A 8 -5.25 -18.35 -7.29
CA ALA A 8 -3.93 -18.23 -6.70
C ALA A 8 -3.59 -16.78 -6.31
N GLY A 9 -3.94 -15.81 -7.17
CA GLY A 9 -3.79 -14.39 -6.91
C GLY A 9 -4.63 -13.93 -5.71
N LEU A 10 -5.91 -14.30 -5.69
CA LEU A 10 -6.82 -13.97 -4.59
C LEU A 10 -6.32 -14.54 -3.26
N ARG A 11 -5.87 -15.80 -3.22
CA ARG A 11 -5.31 -16.41 -2.01
C ARG A 11 -4.11 -15.63 -1.47
N ARG A 12 -3.18 -15.23 -2.34
CA ARG A 12 -2.01 -14.43 -1.95
C ARG A 12 -2.43 -13.05 -1.44
N PHE A 13 -3.37 -12.40 -2.13
CA PHE A 13 -3.90 -11.11 -1.73
C PHE A 13 -4.57 -11.20 -0.34
N LEU A 14 -5.42 -12.20 -0.12
CA LEU A 14 -6.08 -12.42 1.18
C LEU A 14 -5.08 -12.72 2.30
N ALA A 15 -4.00 -13.44 2.01
CA ALA A 15 -2.93 -13.66 2.99
C ALA A 15 -2.23 -12.35 3.37
N VAL A 16 -1.85 -11.52 2.38
CA VAL A 16 -1.26 -10.20 2.62
C VAL A 16 -2.23 -9.29 3.37
N PHE A 17 -3.50 -9.28 2.99
CA PHE A 17 -4.54 -8.51 3.66
C PHE A 17 -4.72 -8.93 5.12
N GLY A 18 -4.82 -10.23 5.39
CA GLY A 18 -4.95 -10.74 6.77
C GLY A 18 -3.74 -10.38 7.64
N ILE A 19 -2.52 -10.48 7.09
CA ILE A 19 -1.30 -10.04 7.78
C ILE A 19 -1.33 -8.54 8.07
N ALA A 20 -1.70 -7.72 7.08
CA ALA A 20 -1.79 -6.28 7.25
C ALA A 20 -2.83 -5.89 8.31
N VAL A 21 -4.00 -6.53 8.29
CA VAL A 21 -5.06 -6.33 9.28
C VAL A 21 -4.53 -6.64 10.69
N ALA A 22 -3.95 -7.82 10.89
CA ALA A 22 -3.41 -8.23 12.18
C ALA A 22 -2.28 -7.30 12.66
N ALA A 23 -1.34 -6.94 11.79
CA ALA A 23 -0.21 -6.08 12.13
C ALA A 23 -0.67 -4.68 12.55
N VAL A 24 -1.60 -4.07 11.80
CA VAL A 24 -2.15 -2.74 12.11
C VAL A 24 -2.95 -2.78 13.41
N ALA A 25 -3.77 -3.80 13.64
CA ALA A 25 -4.49 -3.97 14.91
C ALA A 25 -3.52 -4.05 16.09
N VAL A 26 -2.54 -4.95 16.05
CA VAL A 26 -1.57 -5.15 17.13
C VAL A 26 -0.83 -3.84 17.42
N PHE A 27 -0.32 -3.17 16.39
CA PHE A 27 0.37 -1.89 16.54
C PHE A 27 -0.54 -0.83 17.18
N SER A 28 -1.78 -0.72 16.70
CA SER A 28 -2.75 0.27 17.17
C SER A 28 -3.21 0.04 18.60
N VAL A 29 -3.30 -1.22 19.02
CA VAL A 29 -3.57 -1.61 20.41
C VAL A 29 -2.43 -1.16 21.31
N VAL A 30 -1.18 -1.46 20.94
CA VAL A 30 0.01 -1.07 21.70
C VAL A 30 0.08 0.45 21.85
N VAL A 31 -0.08 1.19 20.75
CA VAL A 31 -0.10 2.66 20.78
C VAL A 31 -1.26 3.19 21.62
N GLY A 32 -2.45 2.62 21.47
CA GLY A 32 -3.64 3.03 22.22
C GLY A 32 -3.48 2.85 23.73
N ILE A 33 -2.87 1.74 24.17
CA ILE A 33 -2.56 1.48 25.58
C ILE A 33 -1.56 2.51 26.11
N ILE A 34 -0.48 2.78 25.36
CA ILE A 34 0.55 3.75 25.77
C ILE A 34 -0.02 5.16 25.93
N VAL A 35 -0.93 5.56 25.03
CA VAL A 35 -1.54 6.90 25.01
C VAL A 35 -2.78 7.00 25.93
N GLY A 36 -3.27 5.89 26.46
CA GLY A 36 -4.49 5.85 27.27
C GLY A 36 -5.78 6.11 26.48
N ALA A 37 -5.79 5.76 25.19
CA ALA A 37 -6.94 5.95 24.31
C ALA A 37 -7.93 4.77 24.40
N ARG A 38 -9.21 5.01 24.08
CA ARG A 38 -10.20 3.94 23.91
C ARG A 38 -9.75 2.99 22.79
N LEU A 39 -9.78 1.69 23.07
CA LEU A 39 -9.26 0.65 22.18
C LEU A 39 -9.89 0.67 20.78
N THR A 40 -11.23 0.78 20.70
CA THR A 40 -11.98 0.83 19.43
C THR A 40 -11.51 1.99 18.56
N ARG A 41 -11.41 3.18 19.14
CA ARG A 41 -10.91 4.38 18.46
C ARG A 41 -9.46 4.23 17.99
N SER A 42 -8.58 3.66 18.80
CA SER A 42 -7.16 3.48 18.41
C SER A 42 -7.02 2.53 17.22
N ILE A 43 -7.77 1.41 17.24
CA ILE A 43 -7.78 0.44 16.14
C ILE A 43 -8.37 1.04 14.86
N ALA A 44 -9.51 1.74 14.95
CA ALA A 44 -10.13 2.40 13.81
C ALA A 44 -9.18 3.43 13.17
N LEU A 45 -8.54 4.29 13.99
CA LEU A 45 -7.56 5.27 13.53
C LEU A 45 -6.35 4.59 12.87
N GLY A 46 -5.85 3.49 13.42
CA GLY A 46 -4.76 2.73 12.81
C GLY A 46 -5.09 2.28 11.39
N TYR A 47 -6.27 1.68 11.22
CA TYR A 47 -6.73 1.25 9.89
C TYR A 47 -6.94 2.40 8.93
N TYR A 48 -7.52 3.51 9.37
CA TYR A 48 -7.69 4.70 8.54
C TYR A 48 -6.35 5.30 8.11
N LEU A 49 -5.40 5.44 9.04
CA LEU A 49 -4.08 6.00 8.74
C LEU A 49 -3.28 5.09 7.81
N SER A 50 -3.21 3.80 8.11
CA SER A 50 -2.51 2.84 7.24
C SER A 50 -3.16 2.73 5.86
N GLY A 51 -4.49 2.67 5.81
CA GLY A 51 -5.24 2.63 4.56
C GLY A 51 -5.04 3.89 3.71
N ALA A 52 -5.14 5.08 4.31
CA ALA A 52 -4.86 6.35 3.63
C ALA A 52 -3.41 6.44 3.13
N ALA A 53 -2.43 6.03 3.94
CA ALA A 53 -1.03 6.01 3.53
C ALA A 53 -0.80 5.10 2.30
N LEU A 54 -1.43 3.93 2.27
CA LEU A 54 -1.38 3.02 1.12
C LEU A 54 -2.05 3.61 -0.12
N LEU A 55 -3.21 4.28 0.03
CA LEU A 55 -3.87 4.95 -1.09
C LEU A 55 -2.97 6.04 -1.70
N ILE A 56 -2.37 6.88 -0.84
CA ILE A 56 -1.44 7.93 -1.27
C ILE A 56 -0.22 7.32 -1.95
N GLY A 57 0.40 6.30 -1.34
CA GLY A 57 1.53 5.59 -1.93
C GLY A 57 1.18 4.95 -3.27
N GLY A 58 0.02 4.30 -3.36
CA GLY A 58 -0.50 3.70 -4.58
C GLY A 58 -0.73 4.73 -5.69
N PHE A 59 -1.26 5.90 -5.35
CA PHE A 59 -1.41 7.01 -6.29
C PHE A 59 -0.05 7.43 -6.87
N PHE A 60 0.95 7.70 -6.03
CA PHE A 60 2.27 8.12 -6.53
C PHE A 60 3.00 7.02 -7.30
N VAL A 61 2.89 5.75 -6.85
CA VAL A 61 3.50 4.61 -7.56
C VAL A 61 2.83 4.38 -8.91
N GLY A 62 1.51 4.55 -9.02
CA GLY A 62 0.79 4.39 -10.28
C GLY A 62 1.00 5.55 -11.25
N ASN A 63 1.11 6.78 -10.72
CA ASN A 63 1.30 8.00 -11.51
C ASN A 63 2.77 8.36 -11.73
N ARG A 64 3.71 7.46 -11.40
CA ARG A 64 5.14 7.69 -11.67
C ARG A 64 5.35 7.83 -13.18
N GLY A 65 5.61 9.05 -13.64
CA GLY A 65 5.75 9.37 -15.07
C GLY A 65 6.78 8.47 -15.77
N PRO A 66 6.77 8.35 -17.10
CA PRO A 66 7.52 7.32 -17.85
C PRO A 66 9.04 7.49 -17.85
N VAL A 67 9.55 8.49 -17.13
CA VAL A 67 10.94 8.93 -17.09
C VAL A 67 11.62 8.31 -15.83
N ARG A 68 12.74 7.60 -16.01
CA ARG A 68 13.45 6.81 -14.98
C ARG A 68 14.94 7.15 -14.91
N ALA A 69 15.52 7.15 -13.72
CA ALA A 69 16.96 7.35 -13.54
C ALA A 69 17.77 6.18 -14.12
N ASN A 70 18.95 6.48 -14.69
CA ASN A 70 19.85 5.44 -15.19
C ASN A 70 20.58 4.76 -14.02
N ARG A 71 20.55 3.41 -13.96
CA ARG A 71 20.90 2.61 -12.76
C ARG A 71 22.40 2.61 -12.40
N ASN A 72 23.27 3.07 -13.31
CA ASN A 72 24.73 2.95 -13.21
C ASN A 72 25.46 4.21 -12.75
N GLN A 73 24.77 5.22 -12.20
CA GLN A 73 25.42 6.46 -11.78
C GLN A 73 24.94 6.95 -10.40
N PRO A 74 25.81 7.59 -9.60
CA PRO A 74 25.46 8.15 -8.30
C PRO A 74 24.29 9.14 -8.41
N ILE A 75 23.45 9.18 -7.37
CA ILE A 75 22.28 10.07 -7.26
C ILE A 75 22.75 11.53 -7.43
N PRO A 76 22.38 12.23 -8.53
CA PRO A 76 22.89 13.56 -8.77
C PRO A 76 21.97 14.60 -8.11
N ILE A 77 22.58 15.51 -7.35
CA ILE A 77 21.90 16.68 -6.75
C ILE A 77 21.66 17.77 -7.82
N PHE A 78 22.35 17.71 -8.98
CA PHE A 78 22.21 18.64 -10.11
C PHE A 78 22.44 17.97 -11.48
N GLY A 79 21.54 18.18 -12.45
CA GLY A 79 21.72 17.84 -13.88
C GLY A 79 20.64 16.95 -14.51
N THR A 80 20.17 17.30 -15.72
CA THR A 80 19.00 16.70 -16.41
C THR A 80 19.32 15.64 -17.47
N ARG A 81 20.58 15.20 -17.60
CA ARG A 81 21.03 14.42 -18.78
C ARG A 81 21.08 12.90 -18.63
N PHE A 82 20.64 12.32 -17.52
CA PHE A 82 20.82 10.88 -17.26
C PHE A 82 19.52 10.15 -16.97
N VAL A 83 18.52 10.37 -17.83
CA VAL A 83 17.18 9.81 -17.70
C VAL A 83 16.87 8.93 -18.90
N ARG A 84 16.26 7.76 -18.65
CA ARG A 84 15.79 6.84 -19.68
C ARG A 84 14.27 6.68 -19.61
N TRP A 85 13.69 6.19 -20.67
CA TRP A 85 12.29 5.77 -20.67
C TRP A 85 12.11 4.46 -19.92
N ALA A 86 10.96 4.31 -19.28
CA ALA A 86 10.55 3.08 -18.63
C ALA A 86 10.28 1.99 -19.69
N THR A 87 10.65 0.75 -19.39
CA THR A 87 10.25 -0.38 -20.24
C THR A 87 8.79 -0.76 -19.99
N PRO A 88 8.13 -1.49 -20.92
CA PRO A 88 6.76 -1.95 -20.72
C PRO A 88 6.58 -2.75 -19.41
N GLU A 89 7.56 -3.58 -19.05
CA GLU A 89 7.53 -4.39 -17.84
C GLU A 89 7.56 -3.51 -16.57
N GLU A 90 8.33 -2.42 -16.59
CA GLU A 90 8.37 -1.46 -15.48
C GLU A 90 7.07 -0.67 -15.33
N LEU A 91 6.35 -0.48 -16.44
CA LEU A 91 5.02 0.12 -16.45
C LEU A 91 3.99 -0.86 -15.87
N ASP A 92 4.00 -2.11 -16.32
CA ASP A 92 3.11 -3.16 -15.80
C ASP A 92 3.35 -3.38 -14.29
N GLU A 93 4.60 -3.40 -13.85
CA GLU A 93 4.94 -3.49 -12.43
C GLU A 93 4.45 -2.27 -11.65
N ALA A 94 4.54 -1.06 -12.22
CA ALA A 94 4.02 0.17 -11.59
C ALA A 94 2.51 0.06 -11.35
N ILE A 95 1.78 -0.33 -12.40
CA ILE A 95 0.33 -0.45 -12.39
C ILE A 95 -0.09 -1.56 -11.42
N ASN A 96 0.54 -2.73 -11.48
CA ASN A 96 0.24 -3.85 -10.62
C ASN A 96 0.51 -3.53 -9.13
N THR A 97 1.64 -2.89 -8.83
CA THR A 97 1.98 -2.48 -7.46
C THR A 97 1.00 -1.43 -6.94
N SER A 98 0.67 -0.45 -7.78
CA SER A 98 -0.35 0.56 -7.46
C SER A 98 -1.72 -0.07 -7.18
N ALA A 99 -2.15 -1.01 -8.03
CA ALA A 99 -3.42 -1.71 -7.85
C ALA A 99 -3.47 -2.47 -6.52
N VAL A 100 -2.38 -3.12 -6.12
CA VAL A 100 -2.28 -3.79 -4.81
C VAL A 100 -2.38 -2.78 -3.67
N TYR A 101 -1.63 -1.67 -3.72
CA TYR A 101 -1.67 -0.64 -2.68
C TYR A 101 -3.05 0.00 -2.55
N VAL A 102 -3.70 0.32 -3.68
CA VAL A 102 -5.01 0.96 -3.69
C VAL A 102 -6.08 0.00 -3.17
N SER A 103 -6.12 -1.23 -3.67
CA SER A 103 -7.10 -2.23 -3.23
C SER A 103 -6.93 -2.60 -1.75
N LEU A 104 -5.68 -2.79 -1.30
CA LEU A 104 -5.37 -3.07 0.10
C LEU A 104 -5.70 -1.88 1.00
N GLY A 105 -5.33 -0.66 0.59
CA GLY A 105 -5.61 0.56 1.34
C GLY A 105 -7.11 0.80 1.52
N PHE A 106 -7.89 0.61 0.45
CA PHE A 106 -9.35 0.71 0.51
C PHE A 106 -9.94 -0.36 1.44
N ALA A 107 -9.48 -1.61 1.33
CA ALA A 107 -9.95 -2.70 2.20
C ALA A 107 -9.66 -2.42 3.68
N LEU A 108 -8.48 -1.88 4.03
CA LEU A 108 -8.16 -1.49 5.41
C LEU A 108 -9.08 -0.35 5.90
N ILE A 109 -9.38 0.65 5.07
CA ILE A 109 -10.33 1.71 5.45
C ILE A 109 -11.70 1.12 5.78
N LEU A 110 -12.19 0.16 4.98
CA LEU A 110 -13.46 -0.52 5.28
C LEU A 110 -13.41 -1.27 6.61
N VAL A 111 -12.31 -1.94 6.93
CA VAL A 111 -12.11 -2.57 8.25
C VAL A 111 -12.12 -1.50 9.35
N GLY A 112 -11.51 -0.34 9.12
CA GLY A 112 -11.57 0.81 10.02
C GLY A 112 -13.00 1.29 10.26
N VAL A 113 -13.81 1.43 9.20
CA VAL A 113 -15.23 1.81 9.30
C VAL A 113 -15.99 0.80 10.15
N LEU A 114 -15.80 -0.50 9.90
CA LEU A 114 -16.43 -1.55 10.70
C LEU A 114 -16.01 -1.49 12.17
N ALA A 115 -14.73 -1.24 12.45
CA ALA A 115 -14.22 -1.11 13.82
C ALA A 115 -14.74 0.13 14.56
N ASP A 116 -15.06 1.20 13.84
CA ASP A 116 -15.56 2.47 14.40
C ASP A 116 -17.08 2.40 14.72
N THR A 117 -17.78 1.44 14.11
CA THR A 117 -19.22 1.23 14.33
C THR A 117 -19.58 0.40 15.57
N VAL A 118 -18.59 -0.10 16.31
CA VAL A 118 -18.74 -0.95 17.50
C VAL A 118 -18.29 -0.23 18.78
#